data_AF-A0A392NN83-F1
#
_entry.id   AF-A0A392NN83-F1
#
_cell.length_a   1.000
_cell.length_b   1.000
_cell.length_c   1.000
_cell.angle_alpha   90.00
_cell.angle_beta   90.00
_cell.angle_gamma   90.00
#
_symmetry.space_group_name_H-M   'P 1'
#
loop_
_entity.id
_entity.type
_entity.pdbx_description
1 polymer ?
#
loop_
_entity_poly.entity_id
_entity_poly.type
_entity_poly.pdbx_seq_one_letter_code
_entity_poly.pdbx_strand_id
1 'polypeptide(L)'
;KMGNGLERQLSFHKQLSGQSRQHDDVRSPTQSVGSHDNGSNYSFEKKREVRERSSSSLHRSTSQKGQDNFLMGGLEFVKTIIARIVSEPVQAMSRKFHEMNGQYITRMKEGIRELMVSADNQGQILTFQNVLQNRSDISYDVLVKCHLAQLEILVALKTGVVHYLHLDDNISSSDLAQVFLNLKCRNLSCRNQLHVDECDCKLCVQKNGFCRECMCVVCSKFDNASSTCSWVGCDVCLHWCHTDCGLRESYIRNGLSTTGTKGTTEMQFHCIACDHPSEMFGFVKEVFQNFAKDWSPESLCKELEYVKRIFSASKDIRGRQLHEIADKMLP
;
A
#
# COMPACT_ATOMS: atom_id res chain seq x y z
N LYS A 1 3.65 -13.84 -34.25
CA LYS A 1 2.38 -13.66 -33.49
C LYS A 1 2.74 -13.47 -32.02
N MET A 2 3.11 -12.27 -31.62
CA MET A 2 3.41 -11.86 -30.25
C MET A 2 3.06 -10.37 -30.19
N GLY A 3 2.25 -9.99 -29.21
CA GLY A 3 1.64 -8.66 -29.09
C GLY A 3 0.55 -8.59 -28.00
N ASN A 4 -0.08 -9.71 -27.67
CA ASN A 4 -1.21 -9.72 -26.73
C ASN A 4 -0.83 -9.54 -25.24
N GLY A 5 0.43 -9.76 -24.84
CA GLY A 5 0.85 -9.68 -23.42
C GLY A 5 0.94 -8.25 -22.91
N LEU A 6 1.65 -7.40 -23.65
CA LEU A 6 1.82 -5.96 -23.37
C LEU A 6 0.51 -5.19 -23.55
N GLU A 7 -0.28 -5.47 -24.59
CA GLU A 7 -1.62 -4.88 -24.74
C GLU A 7 -2.53 -5.21 -23.55
N ARG A 8 -2.45 -6.42 -22.99
CA ARG A 8 -3.19 -6.78 -21.78
C ARG A 8 -2.72 -5.95 -20.60
N GLN A 9 -1.42 -5.88 -20.33
CA GLN A 9 -0.84 -5.05 -19.24
C GLN A 9 -1.35 -3.60 -19.26
N LEU A 10 -1.46 -3.00 -20.45
CA LEU A 10 -1.94 -1.63 -20.64
C LEU A 10 -3.47 -1.51 -20.67
N SER A 11 -4.18 -2.55 -21.11
CA SER A 11 -5.65 -2.59 -21.09
C SER A 11 -6.21 -2.67 -19.67
N PHE A 12 -5.52 -3.38 -18.76
CA PHE A 12 -5.83 -3.37 -17.33
C PHE A 12 -5.76 -1.95 -16.76
N HIS A 13 -4.73 -1.21 -17.16
CA HIS A 13 -4.56 0.19 -16.83
C HIS A 13 -5.73 1.06 -17.31
N LYS A 14 -6.22 0.77 -18.52
CA LYS A 14 -7.35 1.48 -19.14
C LYS A 14 -8.69 1.16 -18.45
N GLN A 15 -8.89 -0.06 -17.96
CA GLN A 15 -10.12 -0.45 -17.25
C GLN A 15 -10.25 0.22 -15.88
N LEU A 16 -9.15 0.43 -15.14
CA LEU A 16 -9.15 1.20 -13.90
C LEU A 16 -9.48 2.68 -14.13
N SER A 17 -9.07 3.25 -15.27
CA SER A 17 -9.45 4.62 -15.66
C SER A 17 -10.89 4.74 -16.20
N GLY A 18 -11.51 3.63 -16.61
CA GLY A 18 -12.74 3.61 -17.42
C GLY A 18 -14.07 3.62 -16.65
N GLN A 19 -14.07 3.62 -15.31
CA GLN A 19 -15.31 3.65 -14.51
C GLN A 19 -15.67 5.02 -13.91
N SER A 20 -14.92 6.08 -14.22
CA SER A 20 -15.32 7.44 -13.81
C SER A 20 -16.40 7.99 -14.74
N ARG A 21 -17.67 7.78 -14.39
CA ARG A 21 -18.78 8.54 -15.00
C ARG A 21 -18.65 10.02 -14.64
N GLN A 22 -18.88 10.85 -15.67
CA GLN A 22 -18.85 12.32 -15.69
C GLN A 22 -19.34 12.99 -14.40
N HIS A 23 -18.56 13.95 -13.89
CA HIS A 23 -19.08 15.11 -13.18
C HIS A 23 -18.15 16.31 -13.37
N ASP A 24 -18.74 17.43 -13.79
CA ASP A 24 -18.09 18.70 -14.11
C ASP A 24 -17.52 19.43 -12.87
N ASP A 25 -16.43 20.16 -13.11
CA ASP A 25 -15.84 21.31 -12.40
C ASP A 25 -16.15 21.51 -10.90
N VAL A 26 -15.38 20.86 -10.02
CA VAL A 26 -15.04 21.40 -8.70
C VAL A 26 -13.62 20.96 -8.28
N ARG A 27 -12.75 21.96 -8.09
CA ARG A 27 -11.49 22.01 -7.30
C ARG A 27 -10.99 20.67 -6.69
N SER A 28 -9.90 20.15 -7.23
CA SER A 28 -9.20 18.91 -6.82
C SER A 28 -8.84 18.85 -5.32
N PRO A 29 -9.16 17.77 -4.60
CA PRO A 29 -8.55 17.44 -3.31
C PRO A 29 -7.23 16.66 -3.49
N THR A 30 -6.18 17.12 -2.84
CA THR A 30 -4.77 16.70 -3.00
C THR A 30 -4.37 15.44 -2.19
N GLN A 31 -5.21 14.41 -2.07
CA GLN A 31 -4.87 13.23 -1.24
C GLN A 31 -5.04 11.90 -1.99
N SER A 32 -3.97 11.48 -2.67
CA SER A 32 -3.79 10.10 -3.14
C SER A 32 -3.40 9.22 -1.95
N VAL A 33 -4.33 8.38 -1.48
CA VAL A 33 -4.17 7.45 -0.35
C VAL A 33 -3.71 6.07 -0.85
N GLY A 34 -2.40 5.89 -1.00
CA GLY A 34 -1.77 4.55 -1.07
C GLY A 34 -1.55 3.98 0.33
N SER A 35 -1.14 2.70 0.44
CA SER A 35 -0.70 2.14 1.73
C SER A 35 0.64 2.77 2.14
N HIS A 36 0.60 3.99 2.65
CA HIS A 36 1.78 4.71 3.14
C HIS A 36 2.23 4.11 4.47
N ASP A 37 3.31 3.34 4.43
CA ASP A 37 4.32 3.35 5.49
C ASP A 37 5.56 4.00 4.88
N ASN A 38 5.94 5.15 5.44
CA ASN A 38 7.08 5.96 4.99
C ASN A 38 8.37 5.14 4.96
N GLY A 39 9.18 5.44 3.95
CA GLY A 39 10.46 4.78 3.68
C GLY A 39 11.46 4.89 4.82
N SER A 40 12.34 3.90 4.87
CA SER A 40 13.58 3.90 5.64
C SER A 40 14.51 5.01 5.15
N ASN A 41 14.50 6.16 5.81
CA ASN A 41 15.57 7.15 5.68
C ASN A 41 16.69 6.78 6.65
N TYR A 42 17.78 6.23 6.13
CA TYR A 42 19.06 6.17 6.85
C TYR A 42 20.01 7.18 6.21
N SER A 43 20.26 8.29 6.90
CA SER A 43 21.44 9.11 6.69
C SER A 43 22.42 8.89 7.85
N PHE A 44 23.69 8.64 7.52
CA PHE A 44 24.79 8.74 8.46
C PHE A 44 25.01 10.21 8.81
N GLU A 45 25.13 10.55 10.11
CA GLU A 45 26.26 11.34 10.64
C GLU A 45 26.16 11.65 12.16
N LYS A 46 27.12 11.10 12.90
CA LYS A 46 27.99 11.70 13.95
C LYS A 46 27.38 12.39 15.19
N LYS A 47 27.52 11.67 16.32
CA LYS A 47 27.58 12.10 17.74
C LYS A 47 27.96 13.57 18.02
N ARG A 48 27.20 14.20 18.93
CA ARG A 48 27.75 14.94 20.09
C ARG A 48 26.73 15.05 21.22
N GLU A 49 27.09 14.54 22.39
CA GLU A 49 26.42 14.71 23.69
C GLU A 49 26.66 16.13 24.23
N VAL A 50 25.64 16.76 24.82
CA VAL A 50 25.78 17.68 25.96
C VAL A 50 24.55 17.54 26.88
N ARG A 51 24.85 17.50 28.18
CA ARG A 51 23.99 17.26 29.34
C ARG A 51 23.54 18.60 29.97
N GLU A 52 22.50 18.51 30.81
CA GLU A 52 22.03 19.50 31.82
C GLU A 52 21.10 20.62 31.31
N ARG A 53 20.09 21.12 32.04
CA ARG A 53 19.72 21.05 33.45
C ARG A 53 18.25 21.47 33.63
N SER A 54 17.62 20.95 34.67
CA SER A 54 16.27 21.22 35.17
C SER A 54 16.04 22.67 35.65
N SER A 55 14.85 23.21 35.42
CA SER A 55 14.26 24.28 36.22
C SER A 55 12.73 24.22 36.21
N SER A 56 12.20 24.01 37.41
CA SER A 56 10.79 24.04 37.81
C SER A 56 10.23 25.46 37.84
N SER A 57 9.01 25.67 37.36
CA SER A 57 8.17 26.78 37.83
C SER A 57 6.71 26.33 37.98
N LEU A 58 6.20 26.56 39.20
CA LEU A 58 4.83 26.33 39.63
C LEU A 58 4.04 27.61 39.34
N HIS A 59 2.93 27.53 38.61
CA HIS A 59 1.82 28.47 38.77
C HIS A 59 0.48 27.74 38.73
N ARG A 60 -0.34 28.07 39.73
CA ARG A 60 -1.64 27.49 40.07
C ARG A 60 -2.72 28.54 39.83
N SER A 61 -3.74 28.21 39.04
CA SER A 61 -5.14 28.67 39.14
C SER A 61 -5.89 28.26 37.86
N THR A 62 -7.19 28.01 37.75
CA THR A 62 -8.32 27.63 38.62
C THR A 62 -9.45 27.36 37.59
N SER A 63 -10.11 26.21 37.68
CA SER A 63 -11.49 25.96 37.21
C SER A 63 -11.85 26.18 35.72
N GLN A 64 -11.79 25.10 34.94
CA GLN A 64 -12.92 24.67 34.09
C GLN A 64 -13.21 23.20 34.42
N LYS A 65 -14.23 22.99 35.26
CA LYS A 65 -14.72 21.67 35.64
C LYS A 65 -15.85 21.30 34.69
N GLY A 66 -15.60 20.33 33.83
CA GLY A 66 -16.66 19.59 33.13
C GLY A 66 -16.39 19.37 31.65
N GLN A 67 -15.34 18.60 31.30
CA GLN A 67 -15.29 17.75 30.09
C GLN A 67 -13.95 16.99 29.86
N ASP A 68 -12.97 17.07 30.77
CA ASP A 68 -11.62 16.50 30.55
C ASP A 68 -11.31 15.19 31.29
N ASN A 69 -12.30 14.34 31.54
CA ASN A 69 -12.03 13.03 32.16
C ASN A 69 -11.45 11.97 31.18
N PHE A 70 -11.19 12.33 29.91
CA PHE A 70 -10.54 11.45 28.92
C PHE A 70 -9.01 11.60 28.85
N LEU A 71 -8.43 12.62 29.50
CA LEU A 71 -7.00 12.94 29.38
C LEU A 71 -6.09 12.23 30.39
N MET A 72 -6.62 11.41 31.31
CA MET A 72 -5.78 10.70 32.31
C MET A 72 -5.25 9.33 31.86
N GLY A 73 -5.75 8.77 30.74
CA GLY A 73 -5.33 7.45 30.24
C GLY A 73 -4.45 7.46 28.99
N GLY A 74 -4.44 8.55 28.24
CA GLY A 74 -3.60 8.76 27.05
C GLY A 74 -3.59 7.61 26.02
N LEU A 75 -2.50 7.52 25.27
CA LEU A 75 -2.23 6.49 24.26
C LEU A 75 -2.23 5.05 24.85
N GLU A 76 -1.84 4.89 26.12
CA GLU A 76 -1.81 3.59 26.81
C GLU A 76 -3.20 2.99 27.02
N PHE A 77 -4.20 3.84 27.23
CA PHE A 77 -5.59 3.41 27.27
C PHE A 77 -6.06 2.85 25.91
N VAL A 78 -5.70 3.51 24.81
CA VAL A 78 -6.01 3.04 23.45
C VAL A 78 -5.34 1.68 23.18
N LYS A 79 -4.06 1.52 23.54
CA LYS A 79 -3.34 0.23 23.45
C LYS A 79 -4.06 -0.86 24.21
N THR A 80 -4.50 -0.57 25.43
CA THR A 80 -5.23 -1.52 26.29
C THR A 80 -6.55 -1.93 25.64
N ILE A 81 -7.29 -0.99 25.04
CA ILE A 81 -8.52 -1.30 24.31
C ILE A 81 -8.22 -2.18 23.10
N ILE A 82 -7.22 -1.86 22.28
CA ILE A 82 -6.84 -2.68 21.11
C ILE A 82 -6.50 -4.10 21.56
N ALA A 83 -5.70 -4.25 22.62
CA ALA A 83 -5.32 -5.55 23.16
C ALA A 83 -6.56 -6.40 23.52
N ARG A 84 -7.58 -5.78 24.09
CA ARG A 84 -8.86 -6.44 24.41
C ARG A 84 -9.66 -6.80 23.15
N ILE A 85 -9.79 -5.88 22.19
CA ILE A 85 -10.50 -6.12 20.92
C ILE A 85 -9.88 -7.32 20.18
N VAL A 86 -8.56 -7.40 20.15
CA VAL A 86 -7.79 -8.41 19.43
C VAL A 86 -7.79 -9.76 20.15
N SER A 87 -7.76 -9.77 21.49
CA SER A 87 -7.57 -11.00 22.27
C SER A 87 -8.87 -11.62 22.81
N GLU A 88 -9.89 -10.82 23.14
CA GLU A 88 -11.15 -11.33 23.67
C GLU A 88 -12.02 -11.98 22.56
N PRO A 89 -12.93 -12.92 22.88
CA PRO A 89 -13.83 -13.52 21.90
C PRO A 89 -14.65 -12.46 21.15
N VAL A 90 -14.81 -12.61 19.83
CA VAL A 90 -15.44 -11.58 18.96
C VAL A 90 -16.83 -11.22 19.48
N GLN A 91 -17.63 -12.22 19.86
CA GLN A 91 -19.00 -12.04 20.34
C GLN A 91 -19.08 -11.31 21.68
N ALA A 92 -18.10 -11.51 22.58
CA ALA A 92 -18.05 -10.82 23.85
C ALA A 92 -17.77 -9.33 23.67
N MET A 93 -16.85 -8.99 22.76
CA MET A 93 -16.59 -7.61 22.38
C MET A 93 -17.77 -7.00 21.62
N SER A 94 -18.43 -7.76 20.75
CA SER A 94 -19.59 -7.28 19.99
C SER A 94 -20.69 -6.78 20.92
N ARG A 95 -21.01 -7.51 21.99
CA ARG A 95 -21.98 -7.05 23.02
C ARG A 95 -21.57 -5.72 23.64
N LYS A 96 -20.29 -5.55 24.03
CA LYS A 96 -19.78 -4.29 24.59
C LYS A 96 -19.88 -3.13 23.60
N PHE A 97 -19.66 -3.38 22.31
CA PHE A 97 -19.83 -2.35 21.27
C PHE A 97 -21.29 -1.92 21.12
N HIS A 98 -22.26 -2.84 21.23
CA HIS A 98 -23.68 -2.50 21.18
C HIS A 98 -24.13 -1.64 22.38
N GLU A 99 -23.48 -1.79 23.53
CA GLU A 99 -23.73 -0.99 24.74
C GLU A 99 -23.04 0.40 24.70
N MET A 100 -22.15 0.61 23.72
CA MET A 100 -21.27 1.77 23.66
C MET A 100 -21.91 2.92 22.88
N ASN A 101 -21.73 4.16 23.35
CA ASN A 101 -22.20 5.34 22.62
C ASN A 101 -21.42 5.54 21.30
N GLY A 102 -22.12 5.89 20.21
CA GLY A 102 -21.51 6.12 18.90
C GLY A 102 -20.39 7.16 18.92
N GLN A 103 -20.55 8.25 19.68
CA GLN A 103 -19.48 9.25 19.80
C GLN A 103 -18.23 8.74 20.53
N TYR A 104 -18.38 7.74 21.40
CA TYR A 104 -17.24 7.09 22.05
C TYR A 104 -16.52 6.18 21.04
N ILE A 105 -17.29 5.43 20.24
CA ILE A 105 -16.75 4.60 19.15
C ILE A 105 -15.94 5.45 18.16
N THR A 106 -16.46 6.61 17.74
CA THR A 106 -15.74 7.54 16.85
C THR A 106 -14.41 7.99 17.45
N ARG A 107 -14.39 8.42 18.72
CA ARG A 107 -13.15 8.84 19.40
C ARG A 107 -12.16 7.70 19.58
N MET A 108 -12.63 6.50 19.89
CA MET A 108 -11.80 5.31 19.98
C MET A 108 -11.16 4.97 18.63
N LYS A 109 -11.91 5.01 17.52
CA LYS A 109 -11.36 4.80 16.18
C LYS A 109 -10.29 5.83 15.82
N GLU A 110 -10.50 7.11 16.14
CA GLU A 110 -9.49 8.14 15.93
C GLU A 110 -8.21 7.86 16.73
N GLY A 111 -8.33 7.50 18.01
CA GLY A 111 -7.15 7.14 18.81
C GLY A 111 -6.40 5.91 18.25
N ILE A 112 -7.14 4.91 17.74
CA ILE A 112 -6.53 3.74 17.07
C ILE A 112 -5.81 4.17 15.78
N ARG A 113 -6.41 5.07 15.00
CA ARG A 113 -5.83 5.61 13.77
C ARG A 113 -4.53 6.35 14.04
N GLU A 114 -4.51 7.25 15.03
CA GLU A 114 -3.32 7.98 15.46
C GLU A 114 -2.20 7.00 15.85
N LEU A 115 -2.55 5.93 16.59
CA LEU A 115 -1.61 4.90 16.98
C LEU A 115 -1.06 4.12 15.78
N MET A 116 -1.90 3.79 14.81
CA MET A 116 -1.49 3.06 13.60
C MET A 116 -0.57 3.87 12.68
N VAL A 117 -0.75 5.19 12.60
CA VAL A 117 0.09 6.08 11.76
C VAL A 117 1.39 6.46 12.47
N SER A 118 1.46 6.31 13.79
CA SER A 118 2.63 6.65 14.60
C SER A 118 3.79 5.66 14.37
N ALA A 119 4.93 6.18 13.88
CA ALA A 119 6.14 5.39 13.66
C ALA A 119 6.65 4.70 14.95
N ASP A 120 6.53 5.37 16.10
CA ASP A 120 6.98 4.86 17.40
C ASP A 120 6.18 3.63 17.87
N ASN A 121 4.97 3.42 17.31
CA ASN A 121 4.07 2.34 17.71
C ASN A 121 4.03 1.16 16.72
N GLN A 122 4.86 1.17 15.66
CA GLN A 122 4.86 0.12 14.64
C GLN A 122 5.08 -1.29 15.22
N GLY A 123 6.01 -1.44 16.15
CA GLY A 123 6.24 -2.74 16.83
C GLY A 123 5.02 -3.25 17.61
N GLN A 124 4.26 -2.34 18.22
CA GLN A 124 3.04 -2.68 18.96
C GLN A 124 1.91 -3.09 18.01
N ILE A 125 1.74 -2.38 16.89
CA ILE A 125 0.76 -2.74 15.85
C ILE A 125 1.08 -4.12 15.26
N LEU A 126 2.34 -4.39 14.95
CA LEU A 126 2.78 -5.71 14.47
C LEU A 126 2.46 -6.82 15.50
N THR A 127 2.61 -6.53 16.79
CA THR A 127 2.23 -7.46 17.86
C THR A 127 0.73 -7.77 17.82
N PHE A 128 -0.12 -6.75 17.71
CA PHE A 128 -1.56 -6.94 17.59
C PHE A 128 -1.95 -7.70 16.31
N GLN A 129 -1.30 -7.41 15.19
CA GLN A 129 -1.50 -8.15 13.93
C GLN A 129 -1.17 -9.63 14.07
N ASN A 130 -0.04 -9.96 14.71
CA ASN A 130 0.35 -11.35 14.96
C ASN A 130 -0.67 -12.08 15.84
N VAL A 131 -1.21 -11.42 16.87
CA VAL A 131 -2.29 -12.02 17.68
C VAL A 131 -3.52 -12.29 16.81
N LEU A 132 -3.96 -11.34 15.98
CA LEU A 132 -5.10 -11.53 15.06
C LEU A 132 -4.87 -12.63 14.02
N GLN A 133 -3.64 -12.80 13.53
CA GLN A 133 -3.31 -13.84 12.56
C GLN A 133 -3.39 -15.25 13.14
N ASN A 134 -3.13 -15.41 14.43
CA ASN A 134 -3.13 -16.71 15.11
C ASN A 134 -4.48 -17.09 15.75
N ARG A 135 -5.52 -16.26 15.56
CA ARG A 135 -6.88 -16.51 16.06
C ARG A 135 -7.59 -17.58 15.21
N SER A 136 -7.92 -18.71 15.80
CA SER A 136 -8.66 -19.81 15.13
C SER A 136 -10.17 -19.75 15.31
N ASP A 137 -10.67 -18.97 16.27
CA ASP A 137 -12.09 -18.83 16.60
C ASP A 137 -12.82 -17.81 15.70
N ILE A 138 -12.10 -17.13 14.80
CA ILE A 138 -12.67 -16.14 13.89
C ILE A 138 -13.04 -16.81 12.57
N SER A 139 -14.33 -17.00 12.33
CA SER A 139 -14.89 -17.47 11.05
C SER A 139 -15.70 -16.37 10.35
N TYR A 140 -16.05 -16.61 9.08
CA TYR A 140 -16.93 -15.72 8.32
C TYR A 140 -18.26 -15.45 9.06
N ASP A 141 -18.92 -16.51 9.53
CA ASP A 141 -20.19 -16.41 10.27
C ASP A 141 -20.10 -15.59 11.56
N VAL A 142 -18.94 -15.64 12.23
CA VAL A 142 -18.66 -14.86 13.43
C VAL A 142 -18.49 -13.37 13.06
N LEU A 143 -17.74 -13.08 11.99
CA LEU A 143 -17.44 -11.72 11.55
C LEU A 143 -18.67 -10.97 11.03
N VAL A 144 -19.53 -11.61 10.23
CA VAL A 144 -20.71 -10.94 9.66
C VAL A 144 -21.77 -10.59 10.72
N LYS A 145 -21.75 -11.25 11.88
CA LYS A 145 -22.62 -10.97 13.04
C LYS A 145 -21.99 -9.98 14.04
N CYS A 146 -20.74 -9.57 13.79
CA CYS A 146 -20.03 -8.62 14.63
C CYS A 146 -20.63 -7.22 14.47
N HIS A 147 -20.57 -6.41 15.53
CA HIS A 147 -20.83 -4.98 15.41
C HIS A 147 -19.91 -4.37 14.34
N LEU A 148 -20.47 -3.55 13.43
CA LEU A 148 -19.74 -3.02 12.27
C LEU A 148 -18.45 -2.28 12.67
N ALA A 149 -18.52 -1.39 13.66
CA ALA A 149 -17.36 -0.67 14.15
C ALA A 149 -16.23 -1.55 14.70
N GLN A 150 -16.57 -2.68 15.32
CA GLN A 150 -15.56 -3.64 15.79
C GLN A 150 -14.93 -4.34 14.58
N LEU A 151 -15.72 -4.71 13.59
CA LEU A 151 -15.23 -5.37 12.37
C LEU A 151 -14.29 -4.45 11.58
N GLU A 152 -14.63 -3.17 11.45
CA GLU A 152 -13.78 -2.14 10.86
C GLU A 152 -12.42 -2.01 11.57
N ILE A 153 -12.43 -1.97 12.90
CA ILE A 153 -11.21 -1.95 13.72
C ILE A 153 -10.38 -3.22 13.48
N LEU A 154 -11.02 -4.40 13.50
CA LEU A 154 -10.35 -5.68 13.25
C LEU A 154 -9.71 -5.73 11.86
N VAL A 155 -10.42 -5.26 10.83
CA VAL A 155 -9.90 -5.19 9.45
C VAL A 155 -8.75 -4.19 9.34
N ALA A 156 -8.91 -2.98 9.90
CA ALA A 156 -7.86 -1.96 9.91
C ALA A 156 -6.57 -2.50 10.55
N LEU A 157 -6.69 -3.07 11.75
CA LEU A 157 -5.56 -3.65 12.47
C LEU A 157 -4.93 -4.79 11.68
N LYS A 158 -5.71 -5.79 11.23
CA LYS A 158 -5.19 -6.96 10.52
C LYS A 158 -4.47 -6.58 9.22
N THR A 159 -5.03 -5.64 8.47
CA THR A 159 -4.52 -5.26 7.14
C THR A 159 -3.48 -4.16 7.19
N GLY A 160 -3.40 -3.40 8.28
CA GLY A 160 -2.61 -2.17 8.40
C GLY A 160 -3.22 -0.98 7.66
N VAL A 161 -4.44 -1.08 7.12
CA VAL A 161 -5.06 -0.02 6.31
C VAL A 161 -5.96 0.84 7.19
N VAL A 162 -5.47 2.03 7.56
CA VAL A 162 -6.18 2.96 8.46
C VAL A 162 -7.52 3.47 7.92
N HIS A 163 -7.70 3.45 6.60
CA HIS A 163 -8.91 3.98 5.95
C HIS A 163 -10.17 3.20 6.35
N TYR A 164 -10.06 1.94 6.78
CA TYR A 164 -11.18 1.19 7.33
C TYR A 164 -11.77 1.80 8.61
N LEU A 165 -11.08 2.71 9.29
CA LEU A 165 -11.59 3.40 10.48
C LEU A 165 -12.49 4.61 10.17
N HIS A 166 -12.54 5.06 8.92
CA HIS A 166 -13.31 6.23 8.47
C HIS A 166 -14.22 5.91 7.28
N LEU A 167 -14.91 4.78 7.32
CA LEU A 167 -15.82 4.43 6.24
C LEU A 167 -17.07 5.32 6.27
N ASP A 168 -17.34 6.02 5.18
CA ASP A 168 -18.55 6.82 4.97
C ASP A 168 -19.73 5.95 4.45
N ASP A 169 -19.98 4.79 5.06
CA ASP A 169 -21.17 3.92 4.87
C ASP A 169 -21.26 3.02 3.60
N ASN A 170 -20.21 2.87 2.78
CA ASN A 170 -20.31 2.13 1.49
C ASN A 170 -19.80 0.68 1.48
N ILE A 171 -19.47 0.07 2.62
CA ILE A 171 -18.92 -1.30 2.67
C ILE A 171 -19.74 -2.18 3.60
N SER A 172 -20.20 -3.32 3.08
CA SER A 172 -20.98 -4.28 3.86
C SER A 172 -20.10 -5.05 4.86
N SER A 173 -20.70 -5.54 5.95
CA SER A 173 -20.03 -6.47 6.87
C SER A 173 -19.53 -7.73 6.16
N SER A 174 -20.22 -8.17 5.10
CA SER A 174 -19.78 -9.30 4.27
C SER A 174 -18.47 -9.00 3.56
N ASP A 175 -18.33 -7.81 2.98
CA ASP A 175 -17.10 -7.39 2.30
C ASP A 175 -15.95 -7.24 3.29
N LEU A 176 -16.18 -6.62 4.45
CA LEU A 176 -15.19 -6.50 5.51
C LEU A 176 -14.75 -7.87 6.04
N ALA A 177 -15.69 -8.80 6.22
CA ALA A 177 -15.38 -10.17 6.63
C ALA A 177 -14.53 -10.89 5.59
N GLN A 178 -14.83 -10.74 4.29
CA GLN A 178 -14.02 -11.31 3.21
C GLN A 178 -12.61 -10.71 3.16
N VAL A 179 -12.48 -9.39 3.35
CA VAL A 179 -11.16 -8.75 3.46
C VAL A 179 -10.40 -9.28 4.68
N PHE A 180 -11.05 -9.38 5.84
CA PHE A 180 -10.41 -9.93 7.04
C PHE A 180 -9.91 -11.36 6.79
N LEU A 181 -10.67 -12.18 6.10
CA LEU A 181 -10.29 -13.56 5.79
C LEU A 181 -9.35 -13.70 4.59
N ASN A 182 -8.86 -12.58 4.03
CA ASN A 182 -7.99 -12.54 2.85
C ASN A 182 -8.62 -13.16 1.58
N LEU A 183 -9.96 -13.21 1.52
CA LEU A 183 -10.72 -13.66 0.37
C LEU A 183 -10.99 -12.53 -0.62
N LYS A 184 -10.93 -11.27 -0.16
CA LYS A 184 -11.12 -10.07 -0.97
C LYS A 184 -9.96 -9.11 -0.78
N CYS A 185 -9.60 -8.38 -1.84
CA CYS A 185 -8.49 -7.44 -1.83
C CYS A 185 -8.68 -6.36 -0.76
N ARG A 186 -7.66 -6.14 0.07
CA ARG A 186 -7.66 -5.09 1.11
C ARG A 186 -7.57 -3.66 0.57
N ASN A 187 -7.25 -3.47 -0.72
CA ASN A 187 -7.33 -2.16 -1.36
C ASN A 187 -8.79 -1.84 -1.71
N LEU A 188 -9.31 -0.80 -1.08
CA LEU A 188 -10.69 -0.34 -1.22
C LEU A 188 -11.04 0.17 -2.62
N SER A 189 -10.05 0.53 -3.43
CA SER A 189 -10.25 0.88 -4.84
C SER A 189 -10.29 -0.35 -5.75
N CYS A 190 -9.67 -1.46 -5.32
CA CYS A 190 -9.55 -2.69 -6.13
C CYS A 190 -10.69 -3.67 -5.88
N ARG A 191 -10.96 -4.01 -4.61
CA ARG A 191 -12.08 -4.89 -4.18
C ARG A 191 -12.22 -6.25 -4.90
N ASN A 192 -11.22 -6.69 -5.67
CA ASN A 192 -11.28 -7.98 -6.37
C ASN A 192 -11.36 -9.15 -5.39
N GLN A 193 -12.02 -10.23 -5.81
CA GLN A 193 -11.94 -11.52 -5.14
C GLN A 193 -10.54 -12.12 -5.35
N LEU A 194 -10.05 -12.83 -4.33
CA LEU A 194 -8.74 -13.45 -4.34
C LEU A 194 -8.87 -14.97 -4.44
N HIS A 195 -8.06 -15.65 -5.27
CA HIS A 195 -7.04 -15.10 -6.18
C HIS A 195 -7.64 -14.49 -7.45
N VAL A 196 -7.08 -13.35 -7.91
CA VAL A 196 -7.53 -12.69 -9.15
C VAL A 196 -7.23 -13.55 -10.37
N ASP A 197 -8.19 -13.65 -11.29
CA ASP A 197 -8.14 -14.46 -12.51
C ASP A 197 -7.85 -15.94 -12.26
N GLU A 198 -8.22 -16.46 -11.09
CA GLU A 198 -7.96 -17.86 -10.69
C GLU A 198 -6.47 -18.24 -10.79
N CYS A 199 -5.57 -17.28 -10.60
CA CYS A 199 -4.13 -17.51 -10.66
C CYS A 199 -3.69 -18.45 -9.53
N ASP A 200 -3.19 -19.62 -9.90
CA ASP A 200 -2.77 -20.70 -9.02
C ASP A 200 -1.24 -20.82 -8.87
N CYS A 201 -0.50 -19.79 -9.30
CA CYS A 201 0.95 -19.81 -9.21
C CYS A 201 1.41 -19.91 -7.75
N LYS A 202 2.58 -20.53 -7.53
CA LYS A 202 3.15 -20.75 -6.18
C LYS A 202 3.19 -19.49 -5.34
N LEU A 203 3.51 -18.34 -5.94
CA LEU A 203 3.57 -17.07 -5.24
C LEU A 203 2.19 -16.61 -4.75
N CYS A 204 1.17 -16.65 -5.62
CA CYS A 204 -0.20 -16.25 -5.26
C CYS A 204 -0.75 -17.14 -4.15
N VAL A 205 -0.60 -18.46 -4.29
CA VAL A 205 -1.10 -19.43 -3.31
C VAL A 205 -0.41 -19.27 -1.94
N GLN A 206 0.89 -18.96 -1.92
CA GLN A 206 1.64 -18.82 -0.67
C GLN A 206 1.45 -17.45 -0.01
N LYS A 207 1.26 -16.38 -0.78
CA LYS A 207 1.08 -15.03 -0.24
C LYS A 207 -0.39 -14.77 0.10
N ASN A 208 -0.77 -15.11 1.33
CA ASN A 208 -2.12 -14.90 1.84
C ASN A 208 -2.55 -13.41 1.72
N GLY A 209 -3.70 -13.16 1.08
CA GLY A 209 -4.23 -11.81 0.86
C GLY A 209 -3.54 -11.00 -0.24
N PHE A 210 -2.64 -11.61 -1.02
CA PHE A 210 -1.99 -10.95 -2.14
C PHE A 210 -2.93 -10.78 -3.34
N CYS A 211 -3.05 -9.53 -3.81
CA CYS A 211 -3.79 -9.19 -5.02
C CYS A 211 -2.80 -8.83 -6.13
N ARG A 212 -2.64 -9.71 -7.12
CA ARG A 212 -1.75 -9.45 -8.27
C ARG A 212 -2.15 -8.22 -9.09
N GLU A 213 -3.40 -7.77 -8.99
CA GLU A 213 -3.91 -6.61 -9.73
C GLU A 213 -3.36 -5.28 -9.23
N CYS A 214 -3.20 -5.13 -7.91
CA CYS A 214 -2.83 -3.83 -7.33
C CYS A 214 -1.68 -3.89 -6.32
N MET A 215 -1.15 -5.08 -5.99
CA MET A 215 -0.08 -5.22 -5.01
C MET A 215 1.25 -5.57 -5.67
N CYS A 216 2.31 -4.97 -5.16
CA CYS A 216 3.67 -5.28 -5.56
C CYS A 216 4.04 -6.69 -5.11
N VAL A 217 4.50 -7.50 -6.07
CA VAL A 217 4.93 -8.88 -5.86
C VAL A 217 6.09 -9.01 -4.86
N VAL A 218 6.89 -7.97 -4.65
CA VAL A 218 7.96 -7.94 -3.65
C VAL A 218 7.40 -7.62 -2.26
N CYS A 219 6.90 -6.40 -2.05
CA CYS A 219 6.56 -5.90 -0.72
C CYS A 219 5.08 -6.09 -0.32
N SER A 220 4.23 -6.58 -1.22
CA SER A 220 2.78 -6.78 -1.02
C SER A 220 2.01 -5.51 -0.65
N LYS A 221 2.64 -4.33 -0.77
CA LYS A 221 1.99 -3.01 -0.66
C LYS A 221 1.32 -2.63 -1.97
N PHE A 222 0.36 -1.72 -1.88
CA PHE A 222 -0.37 -1.18 -3.02
C PHE A 222 -0.39 0.34 -2.94
N ASP A 223 -0.51 0.96 -4.10
CA ASP A 223 -0.87 2.36 -4.23
C ASP A 223 -1.97 2.47 -5.31
N ASN A 224 -2.35 3.70 -5.62
CA ASN A 224 -3.29 3.98 -6.71
C ASN A 224 -2.54 4.57 -7.92
N ALA A 225 -1.23 4.31 -8.02
CA ALA A 225 -0.41 4.82 -9.10
C ALA A 225 -0.78 4.10 -10.39
N SER A 226 -0.83 4.89 -11.45
CA SER A 226 -1.45 4.50 -12.68
C SER A 226 -0.77 5.28 -13.81
N SER A 227 -0.61 4.68 -15.00
CA SER A 227 -0.03 5.31 -16.20
C SER A 227 1.37 5.81 -15.91
N THR A 228 2.22 4.93 -15.37
CA THR A 228 3.46 5.31 -14.69
C THR A 228 4.54 4.24 -14.86
N CYS A 229 5.79 4.67 -14.87
CA CYS A 229 7.02 3.88 -14.76
C CYS A 229 7.41 3.63 -13.28
N SER A 230 6.61 4.05 -12.30
CA SER A 230 6.79 3.69 -10.88
C SER A 230 6.45 2.23 -10.58
N TRP A 231 5.81 1.55 -11.53
CA TRP A 231 5.52 0.13 -11.52
C TRP A 231 6.05 -0.53 -12.79
N VAL A 232 6.46 -1.80 -12.67
CA VAL A 232 6.89 -2.66 -13.78
C VAL A 232 6.14 -3.98 -13.71
N GLY A 233 5.80 -4.56 -14.86
CA GLY A 233 5.00 -5.77 -14.94
C GLY A 233 5.66 -6.85 -15.77
N CYS A 234 5.42 -8.12 -15.42
CA CYS A 234 5.75 -9.23 -16.28
C CYS A 234 4.73 -9.36 -17.43
N ASP A 235 5.20 -9.36 -18.67
CA ASP A 235 4.39 -9.47 -19.89
C ASP A 235 3.82 -10.87 -20.15
N VAL A 236 4.27 -11.88 -19.39
CA VAL A 236 3.74 -13.25 -19.42
C VAL A 236 2.70 -13.47 -18.33
N CYS A 237 3.09 -13.31 -17.07
CA CYS A 237 2.24 -13.66 -15.93
C CYS A 237 1.58 -12.45 -15.27
N LEU A 238 1.70 -11.23 -15.81
CA LEU A 238 1.03 -10.01 -15.34
C LEU A 238 1.14 -9.79 -13.81
N HIS A 239 2.28 -10.13 -13.23
CA HIS A 239 2.60 -9.78 -11.85
C HIS A 239 3.35 -8.44 -11.86
N TRP A 240 2.92 -7.54 -10.99
CA TRP A 240 3.42 -6.18 -10.93
C TRP A 240 4.37 -5.97 -9.75
N CYS A 241 5.37 -5.12 -9.94
CA CYS A 241 6.37 -4.76 -8.95
C CYS A 241 6.55 -3.24 -8.95
N HIS A 242 6.63 -2.61 -7.78
CA HIS A 242 7.15 -1.25 -7.72
C HIS A 242 8.57 -1.22 -8.31
N THR A 243 8.87 -0.22 -9.13
CA THR A 243 10.20 -0.03 -9.73
C THR A 243 11.29 0.01 -8.67
N ASP A 244 11.06 0.72 -7.57
CA ASP A 244 12.02 0.80 -6.45
C ASP A 244 12.27 -0.55 -5.78
N CYS A 245 11.24 -1.40 -5.68
CA CYS A 245 11.40 -2.75 -5.16
C CYS A 245 12.20 -3.61 -6.15
N GLY A 246 11.90 -3.50 -7.44
CA GLY A 246 12.61 -4.23 -8.49
C GLY A 246 14.10 -3.85 -8.57
N LEU A 247 14.41 -2.56 -8.42
CA LEU A 247 15.79 -2.06 -8.39
C LEU A 247 16.53 -2.52 -7.14
N ARG A 248 15.95 -2.32 -5.94
CA ARG A 248 16.59 -2.67 -4.67
C ARG A 248 16.91 -4.17 -4.57
N GLU A 249 15.98 -5.02 -5.00
CA GLU A 249 16.16 -6.47 -4.96
C GLU A 249 16.84 -7.03 -6.22
N SER A 250 17.35 -6.16 -7.11
CA SER A 250 18.04 -6.55 -8.36
C SER A 250 17.20 -7.41 -9.33
N TYR A 251 15.88 -7.30 -9.29
CA TYR A 251 14.98 -7.89 -10.29
C TYR A 251 14.96 -7.07 -11.58
N ILE A 252 15.26 -5.77 -11.53
CA ILE A 252 15.54 -4.95 -12.71
C ILE A 252 17.06 -4.95 -12.92
N ARG A 253 17.52 -5.63 -13.96
CA ARG A 253 18.95 -5.85 -14.22
C ARG A 253 19.23 -6.11 -15.70
N ASN A 254 20.50 -6.02 -16.07
CA ASN A 254 20.95 -6.43 -17.39
C ASN A 254 20.80 -7.95 -17.56
N GLY A 255 20.22 -8.38 -18.67
CA GLY A 255 20.14 -9.78 -19.09
C GLY A 255 20.42 -9.95 -20.58
N LEU A 256 20.44 -11.20 -21.06
CA LEU A 256 20.61 -11.49 -22.47
C LEU A 256 19.32 -11.17 -23.22
N SER A 257 19.44 -10.41 -24.31
CA SER A 257 18.29 -10.07 -25.14
C SER A 257 17.70 -11.33 -25.77
N THR A 258 16.39 -11.49 -25.64
CA THR A 258 15.62 -12.60 -26.24
C THR A 258 15.19 -12.29 -27.67
N THR A 259 15.14 -11.00 -28.04
CA THR A 259 14.64 -10.50 -29.33
C THR A 259 15.71 -9.80 -30.17
N GLY A 260 16.84 -9.41 -29.57
CA GLY A 260 17.96 -8.76 -30.23
C GLY A 260 18.93 -9.70 -30.95
N THR A 261 19.99 -9.13 -31.50
CA THR A 261 21.10 -9.88 -32.10
C THR A 261 21.73 -10.80 -31.05
N LYS A 262 22.04 -12.07 -31.40
CA LYS A 262 22.63 -13.03 -30.47
C LYS A 262 23.83 -12.43 -29.72
N GLY A 263 23.75 -12.41 -28.39
CA GLY A 263 24.82 -11.93 -27.50
C GLY A 263 24.68 -10.47 -27.05
N THR A 264 23.67 -9.72 -27.49
CA THR A 264 23.42 -8.37 -26.95
C THR A 264 22.75 -8.46 -25.58
N THR A 265 23.24 -7.67 -24.63
CA THR A 265 22.56 -7.46 -23.34
C THR A 265 21.47 -6.41 -23.46
N GLU A 266 20.47 -6.45 -22.60
CA GLU A 266 19.46 -5.39 -22.45
C GLU A 266 18.98 -5.28 -20.99
N MET A 267 18.38 -4.16 -20.61
CA MET A 267 17.75 -4.02 -19.28
C MET A 267 16.41 -4.78 -19.23
N GLN A 268 16.23 -5.65 -18.23
CA GLN A 268 15.08 -6.53 -18.10
C GLN A 268 14.54 -6.53 -16.67
N PHE A 269 13.22 -6.68 -16.52
CA PHE A 269 12.58 -7.06 -15.27
C PHE A 269 12.42 -8.58 -15.21
N HIS A 270 13.03 -9.22 -14.21
CA HIS A 270 12.92 -10.64 -13.95
C HIS A 270 11.80 -10.90 -12.97
N CYS A 271 10.74 -11.53 -13.42
CA CYS A 271 9.56 -11.73 -12.59
C CYS A 271 9.81 -12.74 -11.47
N ILE A 272 9.52 -12.37 -10.21
CA ILE A 272 9.66 -13.27 -9.06
C ILE A 272 8.72 -14.49 -9.14
N ALA A 273 7.59 -14.36 -9.83
CA ALA A 273 6.58 -15.42 -9.89
C ALA A 273 6.89 -16.52 -10.92
N CYS A 274 7.46 -16.16 -12.08
CA CYS A 274 7.69 -17.09 -13.19
C CYS A 274 9.12 -17.06 -13.77
N ASP A 275 10.02 -16.25 -13.19
CA ASP A 275 11.40 -16.01 -13.64
C ASP A 275 11.53 -15.50 -15.09
N HIS A 276 10.42 -15.11 -15.71
CA HIS A 276 10.43 -14.59 -17.07
C HIS A 276 11.13 -13.22 -17.13
N PRO A 277 12.09 -13.02 -18.05
CA PRO A 277 12.71 -11.73 -18.30
C PRO A 277 11.88 -10.87 -19.27
N SER A 278 11.23 -9.83 -18.76
CA SER A 278 10.49 -8.86 -19.56
C SER A 278 11.38 -7.66 -19.93
N GLU A 279 11.40 -7.25 -21.20
CA GLU A 279 12.23 -6.14 -21.70
C GLU A 279 11.76 -4.78 -21.13
N MET A 280 12.67 -4.00 -20.54
CA MET A 280 12.32 -2.69 -19.96
C MET A 280 12.21 -1.55 -20.97
N PHE A 281 12.97 -1.61 -22.07
CA PHE A 281 12.92 -0.56 -23.11
C PHE A 281 11.53 -0.49 -23.76
N GLY A 282 11.01 -1.65 -24.19
CA GLY A 282 9.67 -1.77 -24.76
C GLY A 282 8.59 -1.28 -23.80
N PHE A 283 8.65 -1.73 -22.54
CA PHE A 283 7.73 -1.31 -21.49
C PHE A 283 7.69 0.22 -21.31
N VAL A 284 8.85 0.86 -21.09
CA VAL A 284 8.92 2.32 -20.90
C VAL A 284 8.44 3.08 -22.12
N LYS A 285 8.84 2.63 -23.32
CA LYS A 285 8.37 3.23 -24.58
C LYS A 285 6.84 3.23 -24.65
N GLU A 286 6.20 2.11 -24.35
CA GLU A 286 4.75 1.99 -24.41
C GLU A 286 4.03 2.85 -23.38
N VAL A 287 4.55 2.95 -22.15
CA VAL A 287 4.00 3.85 -21.11
C VAL A 287 4.01 5.29 -21.62
N PHE A 288 5.16 5.77 -22.14
CA PHE A 288 5.26 7.13 -22.66
C PHE A 288 4.37 7.36 -23.89
N GLN A 289 4.31 6.41 -24.83
CA GLN A 289 3.48 6.55 -26.04
C GLN A 289 1.98 6.65 -25.73
N ASN A 290 1.50 5.97 -24.69
CA ASN A 290 0.08 5.96 -24.35
C ASN A 290 -0.33 7.12 -23.43
N PHE A 291 0.55 7.54 -22.52
CA PHE A 291 0.14 8.38 -21.39
C PHE A 291 0.87 9.72 -21.28
N ALA A 292 2.04 9.90 -21.90
CA ALA A 292 2.85 11.11 -21.70
C ALA A 292 2.14 12.41 -22.12
N LYS A 293 1.22 12.32 -23.08
CA LYS A 293 0.40 13.46 -23.56
C LYS A 293 -0.55 14.02 -22.49
N ASP A 294 -0.93 13.20 -21.51
CA ASP A 294 -1.92 13.54 -20.48
C ASP A 294 -1.23 13.88 -19.14
N TRP A 295 0.09 13.79 -19.06
CA TRP A 295 0.86 14.09 -17.86
C TRP A 295 1.06 15.59 -17.67
N SER A 296 0.93 16.04 -16.42
CA SER A 296 1.44 17.35 -16.03
C SER A 296 2.96 17.39 -16.13
N PRO A 297 3.58 18.58 -16.23
CA PRO A 297 5.04 18.70 -16.22
C PRO A 297 5.69 18.01 -15.01
N GLU A 298 5.08 18.12 -13.83
CA GLU A 298 5.58 17.49 -12.59
C GLU A 298 5.49 15.96 -12.67
N SER A 299 4.43 15.43 -13.28
CA SER A 299 4.26 13.99 -13.50
C SER A 299 5.32 13.49 -14.48
N LEU A 300 5.50 14.19 -15.61
CA LEU A 300 6.55 13.87 -16.58
C LEU A 300 7.94 13.84 -15.93
N CYS A 301 8.29 14.84 -15.11
CA CYS A 301 9.57 14.83 -14.37
C CYS A 301 9.71 13.60 -13.46
N LYS A 302 8.66 13.23 -12.72
CA LYS A 302 8.69 12.02 -11.87
C LYS A 302 8.90 10.75 -12.70
N GLU A 303 8.23 10.64 -13.85
CA GLU A 303 8.39 9.49 -14.74
C GLU A 303 9.78 9.41 -15.36
N LEU A 304 10.35 10.55 -15.77
CA LEU A 304 11.74 10.63 -16.23
C LEU A 304 12.75 10.22 -15.14
N GLU A 305 12.50 10.56 -13.87
CA GLU A 305 13.33 10.08 -12.75
C GLU A 305 13.28 8.55 -12.58
N TYR A 306 12.13 7.91 -12.83
CA TYR A 306 12.06 6.45 -12.87
C TYR A 306 12.84 5.88 -14.06
N VAL A 307 12.69 6.45 -15.25
CA VAL A 307 13.44 6.02 -16.46
C VAL A 307 14.95 6.13 -16.21
N LYS A 308 15.42 7.28 -15.71
CA LYS A 308 16.82 7.51 -15.36
C LYS A 308 17.35 6.43 -14.42
N ARG A 309 16.61 6.08 -13.37
CA ARG A 309 17.01 5.05 -12.40
C ARG A 309 16.97 3.63 -12.97
N ILE A 310 15.92 3.27 -13.71
CA ILE A 310 15.78 1.96 -14.40
C ILE A 310 17.01 1.69 -15.28
N PHE A 311 17.45 2.68 -16.05
CA PHE A 311 18.53 2.51 -17.02
C PHE A 311 19.91 2.96 -16.54
N SER A 312 20.06 3.38 -15.29
CA SER A 312 21.31 3.90 -14.71
C SER A 312 22.52 2.96 -14.88
N ALA A 313 22.29 1.64 -14.82
CA ALA A 313 23.33 0.62 -14.98
C ALA A 313 23.24 -0.13 -16.32
N SER A 314 22.55 0.42 -17.35
CA SER A 314 22.38 -0.28 -18.63
C SER A 314 23.70 -0.45 -19.38
N LYS A 315 23.93 -1.69 -19.84
CA LYS A 315 25.07 -2.07 -20.69
C LYS A 315 24.74 -1.98 -22.18
N ASP A 316 23.48 -1.76 -22.53
CA ASP A 316 23.01 -1.68 -23.90
C ASP A 316 22.90 -0.23 -24.38
N ILE A 317 23.07 -0.02 -25.69
CA ILE A 317 23.10 1.34 -26.26
C ILE A 317 21.76 2.04 -26.07
N ARG A 318 20.63 1.32 -26.21
CA ARG A 318 19.29 1.91 -26.11
C ARG A 318 19.00 2.38 -24.69
N GLY A 319 19.31 1.56 -23.69
CA GLY A 319 19.15 1.90 -22.29
C GLY A 319 20.03 3.08 -21.87
N ARG A 320 21.31 3.11 -22.27
CA ARG A 320 22.19 4.26 -22.00
C ARG A 320 21.65 5.56 -22.61
N GLN A 321 21.18 5.52 -23.85
CA GLN A 321 20.57 6.69 -24.48
C GLN A 321 19.32 7.16 -23.75
N LEU A 322 18.44 6.25 -23.30
CA LEU A 322 17.27 6.64 -22.49
C LEU A 322 17.68 7.29 -21.17
N HIS A 323 18.70 6.77 -20.50
CA HIS A 323 19.23 7.37 -19.28
C HIS A 323 19.73 8.81 -19.53
N GLU A 324 20.55 9.02 -20.58
CA GLU A 324 21.07 10.35 -20.94
C GLU A 324 19.98 11.34 -21.37
N ILE A 325 18.98 10.88 -22.11
CA ILE A 325 17.84 11.72 -22.53
C ILE A 325 17.01 12.13 -21.31
N ALA A 326 16.70 11.17 -20.43
CA ALA A 326 15.95 11.46 -19.21
C ALA A 326 16.69 12.49 -18.35
N ASP A 327 18.01 12.33 -18.17
CA ASP A 327 18.84 13.26 -17.41
C ASP A 327 18.84 14.69 -18.01
N LYS A 328 18.92 14.82 -19.33
CA LYS A 328 18.90 16.13 -20.02
C LYS A 328 17.54 16.83 -19.98
N MET A 329 16.44 16.07 -19.87
CA MET A 329 15.09 16.61 -19.85
C MET A 329 14.63 17.00 -18.44
N LEU A 330 15.32 16.53 -17.41
CA LEU A 330 15.06 16.93 -16.03
C LEU A 330 15.57 18.36 -15.78
N PRO A 331 14.84 19.16 -14.99
CA PRO A 331 15.14 20.58 -14.75
C PRO A 331 16.37 20.83 -13.86
#